data_AF-A0MSJ7-F1
#
_entry.id   AF-A0MSJ7-F1
#
_cell.length_a   1.000
_cell.length_b   1.000
_cell.length_c   1.000
_cell.angle_alpha   90.00
_cell.angle_beta   90.00
_cell.angle_gamma   90.00
#
_symmetry.space_group_name_H-M   'P 1'
#
loop_
_entity.id
_entity.type
_entity.pdbx_description
1 polymer ?
#
loop_
_entity_poly.entity_id
_entity_poly.type
_entity_poly.pdbx_seq_one_letter_code
_entity_poly.pdbx_strand_id
1 'polypeptide(L)'
;MIGLIWRSVDHPGKLIFSPDLSLSREEGSCVQGFVEIFDMLIAATSRVRELKLQREEYICLKAMILLNSNMCLSSSEGGEELQSRSKLLCLLDTVTDALVWAIAKSGLTFRQQYTRLAHLLMLLSH
;
A
#
# COMPACT_ATOMS: atom_id res chain seq x y z
N MET A 1 0.17 7.78 -0.81
CA MET A 1 0.37 7.83 0.65
C MET A 1 1.18 6.65 1.21
N ILE A 2 1.07 5.44 0.65
CA ILE A 2 1.78 4.23 1.14
C ILE A 2 3.30 4.40 1.40
N GLY A 3 4.00 5.21 0.59
CA GLY A 3 5.42 5.46 0.80
C GLY A 3 5.74 6.29 2.06
N LEU A 4 4.86 7.21 2.44
CA LEU A 4 4.97 7.96 3.71
C LEU A 4 4.70 7.02 4.89
N ILE A 5 3.64 6.21 4.79
CA ILE A 5 3.30 5.18 5.77
C ILE A 5 4.51 4.25 6.01
N TRP A 6 5.09 3.70 4.93
CA TRP A 6 6.25 2.81 5.01
C TRP A 6 7.46 3.44 5.70
N ARG A 7 7.81 4.70 5.36
CA ARG A 7 8.91 5.42 6.04
C ARG A 7 8.66 5.68 7.52
N SER A 8 7.39 5.66 7.95
CA SER A 8 6.99 6.02 9.31
C SER A 8 6.75 4.80 10.20
N VAL A 9 6.87 3.57 9.67
CA VAL A 9 6.57 2.32 10.39
C VAL A 9 7.30 2.25 11.72
N ASP A 10 8.60 2.57 11.73
CA ASP A 10 9.48 2.48 12.90
C ASP A 10 9.43 3.73 13.82
N HIS A 11 8.53 4.67 13.53
CA HIS A 11 8.41 5.94 14.27
C HIS A 11 6.98 6.14 14.81
N PRO A 12 6.61 5.49 15.92
CA PRO A 12 5.26 5.60 16.49
C PRO A 12 4.84 7.04 16.77
N GLY A 13 3.62 7.40 16.36
CA GLY A 13 3.05 8.75 16.58
C GLY A 13 3.63 9.85 15.69
N LYS A 14 4.54 9.53 14.76
CA LYS A 14 5.16 10.50 13.84
C LYS A 14 5.01 10.08 12.39
N LEU A 15 4.98 11.06 11.49
CA LEU A 15 5.04 10.88 10.05
C LEU A 15 6.37 11.40 9.51
N ILE A 16 7.10 10.55 8.79
CA ILE A 16 8.43 10.85 8.24
C ILE A 16 8.29 11.25 6.77
N PHE A 17 8.12 12.55 6.53
CA PHE A 17 7.97 13.12 5.19
C PHE A 17 9.28 13.02 4.40
N SER A 18 10.40 13.38 5.03
CA SER A 18 11.77 13.28 4.52
C SER A 18 12.74 13.03 5.68
N PRO A 19 14.04 12.75 5.43
CA PRO A 19 15.01 12.53 6.50
C PRO A 19 15.15 13.71 7.49
N ASP A 20 14.85 14.92 7.03
CA ASP A 20 14.93 16.19 7.75
C ASP A 20 13.57 16.76 8.16
N LEU A 21 12.46 16.10 7.78
CA LEU A 21 11.10 16.52 8.11
C LEU A 21 10.29 15.36 8.70
N SER A 22 10.19 15.35 10.02
CA SER A 22 9.27 14.49 10.77
C SER A 22 8.27 15.34 11.50
N LEU A 23 6.99 14.98 11.44
CA LEU A 23 5.93 15.69 12.16
C LEU A 23 5.27 14.74 13.16
N SER A 24 5.02 15.25 14.36
CA SER A 24 4.06 14.72 15.34
C SER A 24 2.65 15.23 15.05
N ARG A 25 1.66 14.67 15.74
CA ARG A 25 0.26 15.08 15.60
C ARG A 25 0.07 16.55 15.99
N GLU A 26 0.74 16.98 17.05
CA GLU A 26 0.69 18.34 17.56
C GLU A 26 1.28 19.32 16.53
N GLU A 27 2.44 18.99 15.95
CA GLU A 27 3.05 19.79 14.90
C GLU A 27 2.18 19.84 13.63
N GLY A 28 1.48 18.74 13.30
CA GLY A 28 0.54 18.70 12.18
C GLY A 28 -0.71 19.58 12.39
N SER A 29 -1.11 19.83 13.64
CA SER A 29 -2.32 20.62 13.94
C SER A 29 -2.22 22.10 13.57
N CYS A 30 -1.03 22.60 13.22
CA CYS A 30 -0.86 23.96 12.73
C CYS A 30 -1.54 24.22 11.38
N VAL A 31 -1.90 23.16 10.63
CA VAL A 31 -2.61 23.26 9.35
C VAL A 31 -4.07 22.82 9.54
N GLN A 32 -5.01 23.74 9.28
CA GLN A 32 -6.44 23.47 9.37
C GLN A 32 -6.84 22.30 8.45
N GLY A 33 -7.62 21.35 8.98
CA GLY A 33 -8.07 20.16 8.25
C GLY A 33 -7.02 19.05 8.10
N PHE A 34 -5.77 19.29 8.50
CA PHE A 34 -4.72 18.27 8.35
C PHE A 34 -4.77 17.20 9.44
N VAL A 35 -5.32 17.51 10.62
CA VAL A 35 -5.38 16.59 11.78
C VAL A 35 -6.11 15.29 11.44
N GLU A 36 -7.19 15.34 10.68
CA GLU A 36 -7.96 14.16 10.28
C GLU A 36 -7.15 13.24 9.36
N ILE A 37 -6.46 13.83 8.37
CA ILE A 37 -5.56 13.10 7.46
C ILE A 37 -4.37 12.53 8.25
N PHE A 38 -3.84 13.30 9.19
CA PHE A 38 -2.74 12.86 10.05
C PHE A 38 -3.15 11.64 10.86
N ASP A 39 -4.31 11.67 11.51
CA ASP A 39 -4.84 10.57 12.31
C ASP A 39 -5.09 9.33 11.45
N MET A 40 -5.63 9.48 10.24
CA MET A 40 -5.78 8.39 9.27
C MET A 40 -4.43 7.77 8.87
N LEU A 41 -3.41 8.60 8.59
CA LEU A 41 -2.07 8.13 8.23
C LEU A 41 -1.36 7.43 9.40
N ILE A 42 -1.55 7.90 10.64
CA ILE A 42 -1.01 7.26 11.84
C ILE A 42 -1.69 5.90 12.09
N ALA A 43 -3.01 5.82 11.92
CA ALA A 43 -3.75 4.57 12.02
C ALA A 43 -3.27 3.55 10.96
N ALA A 44 -3.14 3.98 9.71
CA ALA A 44 -2.62 3.14 8.63
C ALA A 44 -1.18 2.68 8.89
N THR A 45 -0.31 3.58 9.37
CA THR A 45 1.08 3.26 9.76
C THR A 45 1.13 2.23 10.89
N SER A 46 0.25 2.37 11.88
CA SER A 46 0.14 1.40 12.97
C SER A 46 -0.29 0.03 12.48
N ARG A 47 -1.26 -0.02 11.55
CA ARG A 47 -1.70 -1.28 10.95
C ARG A 47 -0.60 -1.97 10.13
N VAL A 48 0.16 -1.21 9.35
CA VAL A 48 1.31 -1.73 8.59
C VAL A 48 2.39 -2.29 9.54
N ARG A 49 2.66 -1.59 10.65
CA ARG A 49 3.58 -2.05 11.70
C ARG A 49 3.11 -3.34 12.36
N GLU A 50 1.84 -3.45 12.75
CA GLU A 50 1.25 -4.66 13.34
C GLU A 50 1.36 -5.88 12.44
N LEU A 51 1.15 -5.69 11.13
CA LEU A 51 1.27 -6.75 10.14
C LEU A 51 2.70 -7.18 9.87
N LYS A 52 3.69 -6.45 10.41
CA LYS A 52 5.13 -6.63 10.14
C LYS A 52 5.35 -6.75 8.64
N LEU A 53 4.86 -5.77 7.89
CA LEU A 53 4.95 -5.76 6.43
C LEU A 53 6.41 -5.87 5.99
N GLN A 54 6.71 -6.83 5.12
CA GLN A 54 8.05 -7.04 4.60
C GLN A 54 8.30 -6.14 3.39
N ARG A 55 9.59 -5.91 3.08
CA ARG A 55 9.98 -5.02 1.98
C ARG A 55 9.46 -5.50 0.64
N GLU A 56 9.53 -6.80 0.39
CA GLU A 56 9.06 -7.44 -0.84
C GLU A 56 7.54 -7.27 -0.99
N GLU A 57 6.80 -7.48 0.09
CA GLU A 57 5.34 -7.28 0.12
C GLU A 57 4.98 -5.80 -0.11
N TYR A 58 5.69 -4.87 0.52
CA TYR A 58 5.52 -3.44 0.32
C TYR A 58 5.72 -3.02 -1.14
N ILE A 59 6.76 -3.54 -1.81
CA ILE A 59 7.03 -3.23 -3.23
C ILE A 59 5.88 -3.76 -4.10
N CYS A 60 5.38 -4.97 -3.83
CA CYS A 60 4.23 -5.52 -4.54
C CYS A 60 2.98 -4.66 -4.34
N LEU A 61 2.64 -4.29 -3.10
CA LEU A 61 1.50 -3.41 -2.81
C LEU A 61 1.63 -2.05 -3.52
N LYS A 62 2.82 -1.47 -3.52
CA LYS A 62 3.08 -0.21 -4.24
C LYS A 62 2.84 -0.34 -5.75
N ALA A 63 3.24 -1.47 -6.35
CA ALA A 63 2.98 -1.76 -7.76
C ALA A 63 1.48 -2.01 -8.03
N MET A 64 0.79 -2.77 -7.17
CA MET A 64 -0.65 -3.01 -7.28
C MET A 64 -1.45 -1.71 -7.22
N ILE A 65 -1.10 -0.77 -6.33
CA ILE A 65 -1.73 0.57 -6.26
C ILE A 65 -1.58 1.29 -7.60
N LEU A 66 -0.37 1.34 -8.15
CA LEU A 66 -0.10 2.01 -9.42
C LEU A 66 -0.92 1.40 -10.58
N LEU A 67 -0.95 0.06 -10.65
CA LEU A 67 -1.66 -0.66 -11.71
C LEU A 67 -3.18 -0.52 -11.58
N ASN A 68 -3.73 -0.64 -10.36
CA ASN A 68 -5.17 -0.55 -10.11
C ASN A 68 -5.73 0.85 -10.32
N SER A 69 -5.01 1.90 -9.92
CA SER A 69 -5.48 3.29 -10.11
C SER A 69 -5.62 3.67 -11.59
N ASN A 70 -4.77 3.13 -12.47
CA ASN A 70 -4.88 3.36 -13.91
C ASN A 70 -6.13 2.71 -14.52
N MET A 71 -6.56 1.55 -14.00
CA MET A 71 -7.73 0.83 -14.52
C MET A 71 -9.05 1.60 -14.34
N CYS A 72 -9.17 2.43 -13.31
CA CYS A 72 -10.37 3.26 -13.11
C CYS A 72 -10.45 4.47 -14.05
N LEU A 73 -9.33 4.88 -14.67
CA LEU A 73 -9.26 6.07 -15.53
C LEU A 73 -9.44 5.75 -17.02
N SER A 74 -9.22 4.50 -17.43
CA SER A 74 -9.25 4.05 -18.83
C SER A 74 -10.65 3.61 -19.30
N SER A 75 -11.67 4.45 -19.10
CA SER A 75 -13.05 4.14 -19.48
C SER A 75 -13.43 4.65 -20.88
N SER A 76 -12.50 4.91 -21.80
CA SER A 76 -12.85 5.31 -23.17
C SER A 76 -12.92 4.09 -24.10
N GLU A 77 -13.92 4.06 -24.97
CA GLU A 77 -14.23 2.90 -25.82
C GLU A 77 -13.36 2.91 -27.10
N GLY A 78 -12.06 2.68 -26.94
CA GLY A 78 -11.10 2.50 -28.05
C GLY A 78 -10.51 1.09 -28.12
N GLY A 79 -10.30 0.55 -29.32
CA GLY A 79 -9.72 -0.80 -29.51
C GLY A 79 -8.29 -0.97 -28.98
N GLU A 80 -7.47 0.10 -29.01
CA GLU A 80 -6.13 0.11 -28.41
C GLU A 80 -6.17 0.14 -26.87
N GLU A 81 -7.19 0.79 -26.30
CA GLU A 81 -7.41 0.87 -24.86
C GLU A 81 -7.75 -0.50 -24.28
N LEU A 82 -8.53 -1.31 -25.01
CA LEU A 82 -8.85 -2.69 -24.63
C LEU A 82 -7.60 -3.59 -24.55
N GLN A 83 -6.64 -3.42 -25.47
CA GLN A 83 -5.35 -4.14 -25.43
C GLN A 83 -4.44 -3.63 -24.31
N SER A 84 -4.46 -2.34 -24.00
CA SER A 84 -3.71 -1.80 -22.86
C SER A 84 -4.26 -2.32 -21.53
N ARG A 85 -5.59 -2.47 -21.44
CA ARG A 85 -6.27 -3.01 -20.27
C ARG A 85 -5.94 -4.49 -20.04
N SER A 86 -5.94 -5.31 -21.08
CA SER A 86 -5.56 -6.72 -20.93
C SER A 86 -4.11 -6.89 -20.47
N LYS A 87 -3.19 -6.05 -20.97
CA LYS A 87 -1.79 -6.02 -20.49
C LYS A 87 -1.71 -5.61 -19.02
N LEU A 88 -2.47 -4.60 -18.59
CA LEU A 88 -2.49 -4.15 -17.19
C LEU A 88 -3.04 -5.22 -16.24
N LEU A 89 -4.08 -5.96 -16.64
CA LEU A 89 -4.58 -7.10 -15.88
C LEU A 89 -3.51 -8.21 -15.75
N CYS A 90 -2.83 -8.55 -16.84
CA CYS A 90 -1.75 -9.54 -16.81
C CYS A 90 -0.58 -9.10 -15.89
N LEU A 91 -0.23 -7.81 -15.89
CA LEU A 91 0.76 -7.27 -14.96
C LEU A 91 0.28 -7.36 -13.50
N LEU A 92 -1.00 -7.08 -13.24
CA LEU A 92 -1.57 -7.19 -11.91
C LEU A 92 -1.57 -8.65 -11.41
N ASP A 93 -1.89 -9.61 -12.28
CA ASP A 93 -1.80 -11.04 -11.98
C ASP A 93 -0.36 -11.42 -11.64
N THR A 94 0.61 -10.97 -12.45
CA THR A 94 2.05 -11.22 -12.22
C THR A 94 2.51 -10.64 -10.88
N VAL A 95 2.08 -9.43 -10.52
CA VAL A 95 2.40 -8.81 -9.22
C VAL A 95 1.71 -9.56 -8.06
N THR A 96 0.50 -10.08 -8.28
CA THR A 96 -0.22 -10.89 -7.31
C THR A 96 0.52 -12.20 -7.03
N ASP A 97 0.99 -12.89 -8.07
CA ASP A 97 1.81 -14.10 -7.92
C ASP A 97 3.12 -13.82 -7.18
N ALA A 98 3.79 -12.69 -7.50
CA ALA A 98 5.00 -12.26 -6.79
C ALA A 98 4.73 -11.98 -5.30
N LEU A 99 3.58 -11.38 -4.97
CA LEU A 99 3.17 -11.15 -3.58
C LEU A 99 2.91 -12.47 -2.85
N VAL A 100 2.19 -13.41 -3.46
CA VAL A 100 1.94 -14.75 -2.90
C VAL A 100 3.26 -15.48 -2.67
N TRP A 101 4.18 -15.40 -3.62
CA TRP A 101 5.51 -15.99 -3.48
C TRP A 101 6.32 -15.36 -2.33
N ALA A 102 6.29 -14.03 -2.19
CA ALA A 102 6.94 -13.33 -1.08
C ALA A 102 6.36 -13.74 0.29
N ILE A 103 5.04 -13.91 0.37
CA ILE A 103 4.35 -14.41 1.56
C ILE A 103 4.78 -15.85 1.87
N ALA A 104 4.83 -16.72 0.86
CA ALA A 104 5.19 -18.14 1.02
C ALA A 104 6.63 -18.30 1.52
N LYS A 105 7.55 -17.42 1.09
CA LYS A 105 8.95 -17.40 1.55
C LYS A 105 9.10 -17.18 3.07
N SER A 106 8.07 -16.63 3.72
CA SER A 106 8.06 -16.40 5.17
C SER A 106 7.77 -17.66 6.01
N GLY A 107 7.63 -18.84 5.37
CA GLY A 107 7.44 -20.12 6.08
C GLY A 107 6.02 -20.33 6.64
N LEU A 108 5.04 -19.56 6.17
CA LEU A 108 3.65 -19.67 6.60
C LEU A 108 2.96 -20.89 5.96
N THR A 109 2.05 -21.50 6.71
CA THR A 109 1.15 -22.54 6.17
C THR A 109 0.22 -21.97 5.10
N PHE A 110 -0.28 -22.79 4.17
CA PHE A 110 -1.20 -22.33 3.11
C PHE A 110 -2.36 -21.47 3.64
N ARG A 111 -3.03 -21.90 4.72
CA ARG A 111 -4.13 -21.13 5.33
C ARG A 111 -3.66 -19.73 5.80
N GLN A 112 -2.49 -19.66 6.43
CA GLN A 112 -1.92 -18.39 6.88
C GLN A 112 -1.49 -17.50 5.71
N GLN A 113 -1.02 -18.09 4.60
CA GLN A 113 -0.67 -17.34 3.39
C GLN A 113 -1.90 -16.61 2.83
N TYR A 114 -3.05 -17.29 2.68
CA TYR A 114 -4.30 -16.67 2.24
C TYR A 114 -4.81 -15.60 3.22
N THR A 115 -4.76 -15.87 4.52
CA THR A 115 -5.13 -14.87 5.53
C THR A 115 -4.23 -13.63 5.47
N ARG A 116 -2.91 -13.81 5.27
CA ARG A 116 -1.96 -12.70 5.12
C ARG A 116 -2.24 -11.92 3.84
N LEU A 117 -2.44 -12.60 2.72
CA LEU A 117 -2.80 -11.96 1.45
C LEU A 117 -4.04 -11.07 1.62
N ALA A 118 -5.11 -11.58 2.23
CA ALA A 118 -6.31 -10.81 2.48
C ALA A 118 -6.05 -9.56 3.36
N HIS A 119 -5.29 -9.71 4.45
CA HIS A 119 -4.91 -8.56 5.29
C HIS A 119 -4.10 -7.51 4.54
N LEU A 120 -3.20 -7.93 3.65
CA LEU A 120 -2.38 -7.02 2.85
C LEU A 120 -3.21 -6.29 1.79
N LEU A 121 -4.14 -6.98 1.13
CA LEU A 121 -5.02 -6.36 0.14
C LEU A 121 -6.02 -5.39 0.79
N MET A 122 -6.47 -5.64 2.03
CA MET A 122 -7.28 -4.67 2.78
C MET A 122 -6.54 -3.38 3.13
N LEU A 123 -5.20 -3.34 3.06
CA LEU A 123 -4.45 -2.08 3.18
C LEU A 123 -4.65 -1.17 1.96
N LEU A 124 -5.11 -1.72 0.83
CA LEU A 124 -5.31 -0.98 -0.41
C LEU A 124 -6.68 -0.27 -0.49
N SER A 125 -7.61 -0.60 0.40
CA SER A 125 -8.97 -0.01 0.43
C SER A 125 -9.08 1.26 1.29
N HIS A 126 -7.98 1.69 1.91
CA HIS A 126 -7.88 2.89 2.76
C HIS A 126 -6.92 3.91 2.16
#